data_AF-A0A3N5P227-F1
#
_entry.id   AF-A0A3N5P227-F1
#
_cell.length_a   1.000
_cell.length_b   1.000
_cell.length_c   1.000
_cell.angle_alpha   90.00
_cell.angle_beta   90.00
_cell.angle_gamma   90.00
#
_symmetry.space_group_name_H-M   'P 1'
#
loop_
_entity.id
_entity.type
_entity.pdbx_description
1 polymer ?
#
loop_
_entity_poly.entity_id
_entity_poly.type
_entity_poly.pdbx_seq_one_letter_code
_entity_poly.pdbx_strand_id
1 'polypeptide(L)'
;MTELSPAEFEALRATIRERGTARLYIVIAGLSLWGALAIALLVSDLDGSITLAPFLVLAATFETNFFVHTGVERIGRYIQVFYEERTGSSGWETTAMNYGAKFPGGLDPLFSIIFFSAGVVNFLSALVVAAPRPGWIAVSLAAHLAFNYRIVRARQSSAAQRATDLERFRKLANER
;
A
#
# COMPACT_ATOMS: atom_id res chain seq x y z
N MET A 1 -30.49 -8.23 19.83
CA MET A 1 -29.44 -8.15 18.80
C MET A 1 -29.89 -7.13 17.78
N THR A 2 -29.15 -6.05 17.59
CA THR A 2 -29.45 -5.04 16.57
C THR A 2 -29.33 -5.70 15.20
N GLU A 3 -30.40 -5.65 14.40
CA GLU A 3 -30.33 -6.09 13.01
C GLU A 3 -29.25 -5.30 12.27
N LEU A 4 -28.42 -6.01 11.51
CA LEU A 4 -27.37 -5.36 10.72
C LEU A 4 -28.02 -4.57 9.59
N SER A 5 -27.74 -3.28 9.53
CA SER A 5 -28.39 -2.38 8.59
C SER A 5 -27.91 -2.65 7.15
N PRO A 6 -28.81 -2.85 6.18
CA PRO A 6 -28.46 -2.88 4.76
C PRO A 6 -27.77 -1.60 4.30
N ALA A 7 -28.14 -0.45 4.86
CA ALA A 7 -27.52 0.84 4.54
C ALA A 7 -26.05 0.91 5.00
N GLU A 8 -25.72 0.31 6.15
CA GLU A 8 -24.33 0.18 6.60
C GLU A 8 -23.54 -0.72 5.64
N PHE A 9 -24.08 -1.87 5.24
CA PHE A 9 -23.43 -2.76 4.27
C PHE A 9 -23.12 -2.05 2.94
N GLU A 10 -24.11 -1.33 2.39
CA GLU A 10 -23.96 -0.56 1.16
C GLU A 10 -22.87 0.52 1.29
N ALA A 11 -22.88 1.27 2.39
CA ALA A 11 -21.88 2.31 2.66
C ALA A 11 -20.45 1.73 2.77
N LEU A 12 -20.29 0.58 3.42
CA LEU A 12 -19.00 -0.10 3.54
C LEU A 12 -18.49 -0.59 2.18
N ARG A 13 -19.38 -1.17 1.34
CA ARG A 13 -19.04 -1.59 -0.02
C ARG A 13 -18.68 -0.40 -0.91
N ALA A 14 -19.42 0.71 -0.80
CA ALA A 14 -19.10 1.95 -1.51
C ALA A 14 -17.71 2.47 -1.10
N THR A 15 -17.37 2.43 0.19
CA THR A 15 -16.06 2.83 0.72
C THR A 15 -14.93 1.94 0.17
N ILE A 16 -15.12 0.62 0.11
CA ILE A 16 -14.16 -0.31 -0.51
C ILE A 16 -13.91 0.07 -1.97
N ARG A 17 -14.98 0.31 -2.74
CA ARG A 17 -14.89 0.68 -4.15
C ARG A 17 -14.15 2.01 -4.34
N GLU A 18 -14.55 3.05 -3.61
CA GLU A 18 -13.95 4.38 -3.70
C GLU A 18 -12.46 4.34 -3.38
N ARG A 19 -12.09 3.72 -2.25
CA ARG A 19 -10.69 3.59 -1.84
C ARG A 19 -9.90 2.69 -2.79
N GLY A 20 -10.49 1.64 -3.34
CA GLY A 20 -9.89 0.79 -4.36
C GLY A 20 -9.48 1.60 -5.60
N THR A 21 -10.38 2.45 -6.09
CA THR A 21 -10.11 3.37 -7.21
C THR A 21 -9.09 4.45 -6.83
N ALA A 22 -9.23 5.07 -5.66
CA ALA A 22 -8.32 6.11 -5.20
C ALA A 22 -6.86 5.65 -5.15
N ARG A 23 -6.61 4.38 -4.80
CA ARG A 23 -5.24 3.80 -4.78
C ARG A 23 -4.56 3.83 -6.14
N LEU A 24 -5.30 3.55 -7.22
CA LEU A 24 -4.74 3.62 -8.57
C LEU A 24 -4.33 5.05 -8.91
N TYR A 25 -5.18 6.03 -8.59
CA TYR A 25 -4.87 7.44 -8.80
C TYR A 25 -3.70 7.91 -7.93
N ILE A 26 -3.62 7.50 -6.67
CA ILE A 26 -2.49 7.81 -5.78
C ILE A 26 -1.18 7.31 -6.38
N VAL A 27 -1.13 6.07 -6.86
CA VAL A 27 0.08 5.50 -7.45
C VAL A 27 0.47 6.23 -8.73
N ILE A 28 -0.49 6.45 -9.64
CA ILE A 28 -0.25 7.16 -10.91
C ILE A 28 0.22 8.60 -10.66
N ALA A 29 -0.48 9.35 -9.81
CA ALA A 29 -0.13 10.73 -9.48
C ALA A 29 1.22 10.80 -8.76
N GLY A 30 1.49 9.91 -7.81
CA GLY A 30 2.73 9.90 -7.06
C GLY A 30 3.95 9.56 -7.92
N LEU A 31 3.84 8.59 -8.82
CA LEU A 31 4.90 8.27 -9.79
C LEU A 31 5.12 9.43 -10.78
N SER A 32 4.04 10.06 -11.24
CA SER A 32 4.12 11.22 -12.15
C SER A 32 4.79 12.40 -11.46
N LEU A 33 4.42 12.69 -10.20
CA LEU A 33 5.00 13.77 -9.40
C LEU A 33 6.47 13.48 -9.08
N TRP A 34 6.81 12.25 -8.73
CA TRP A 34 8.20 11.82 -8.53
C TRP A 34 9.05 12.10 -9.78
N GLY A 35 8.62 11.62 -10.94
CA GLY A 35 9.35 11.77 -12.19
C GLY A 35 9.48 13.24 -12.60
N ALA A 36 8.39 14.00 -12.52
CA ALA A 36 8.38 15.43 -12.84
C ALA A 36 9.31 16.22 -11.91
N LEU A 37 9.30 15.92 -10.60
CA LEU A 37 10.18 16.58 -9.64
C LEU A 37 11.64 16.24 -9.88
N ALA A 38 11.96 14.98 -10.19
CA ALA A 38 13.32 14.57 -10.51
C ALA A 38 13.86 15.33 -11.75
N ILE A 39 13.04 15.44 -12.81
CA ILE A 39 13.40 16.19 -14.03
C ILE A 39 13.55 17.68 -13.73
N ALA A 40 12.61 18.28 -12.99
CA ALA A 40 12.65 19.69 -12.66
C ALA A 40 13.89 20.07 -11.85
N LEU A 41 14.27 19.24 -10.87
CA LEU A 41 15.46 19.47 -10.06
C LEU A 41 16.76 19.30 -10.87
N LEU A 42 16.78 18.33 -11.80
CA LEU A 42 17.90 18.12 -12.71
C LEU A 42 18.11 19.32 -13.64
N VAL A 43 17.04 19.86 -14.23
CA VAL A 43 17.11 21.03 -15.13
C VAL A 43 17.44 22.32 -14.36
N SER A 44 17.25 22.35 -13.04
CA SER A 44 17.51 23.53 -12.20
C SER A 44 18.91 23.54 -11.57
N ASP A 45 19.79 22.58 -11.90
CA ASP A 45 21.12 22.39 -11.28
C ASP A 45 21.08 22.32 -9.74
N LEU A 46 19.98 21.81 -9.17
CA LEU A 46 19.78 21.65 -7.72
C LEU A 46 20.29 20.28 -7.24
N ASP A 47 21.55 19.98 -7.52
CA ASP A 47 22.16 18.65 -7.42
C ASP A 47 21.95 17.91 -6.09
N GLY A 48 21.93 18.65 -4.97
CA GLY A 48 21.75 18.07 -3.63
C GLY A 48 20.29 17.63 -3.35
N SER A 49 19.32 18.23 -4.02
CA SER A 49 17.89 17.97 -3.81
C SER A 49 17.34 16.88 -4.73
N ILE A 50 18.02 16.61 -5.85
CA ILE A 50 17.60 15.66 -6.91
C ILE A 50 17.35 14.25 -6.37
N THR A 51 17.99 13.87 -5.27
CA THR A 51 18.00 12.48 -4.81
C THR A 51 17.01 12.23 -3.69
N LEU A 52 16.89 13.16 -2.73
CA LEU A 52 16.02 13.00 -1.56
C LEU A 52 14.61 13.50 -1.81
N ALA A 53 14.41 14.65 -2.47
CA ALA A 53 13.07 15.20 -2.61
C ALA A 53 12.16 14.28 -3.46
N PRO A 54 12.60 13.78 -4.63
CA PRO A 54 11.81 12.77 -5.37
C PRO A 54 11.67 11.46 -4.58
N PHE A 55 12.71 11.01 -3.88
CA PHE A 55 12.62 9.82 -3.03
C PHE A 55 11.53 9.93 -1.94
N LEU A 56 11.41 11.09 -1.29
CA LEU A 56 10.36 11.33 -0.29
C LEU A 56 8.96 11.26 -0.91
N VAL A 57 8.78 11.73 -2.14
CA VAL A 57 7.52 11.57 -2.88
C VAL A 57 7.21 10.10 -3.11
N LEU A 58 8.18 9.28 -3.53
CA LEU A 58 7.99 7.83 -3.69
C LEU A 58 7.60 7.18 -2.36
N ALA A 59 8.34 7.47 -1.29
CA ALA A 59 8.10 6.90 0.02
C ALA A 59 6.71 7.26 0.55
N ALA A 60 6.33 8.54 0.47
CA ALA A 60 5.02 9.01 0.88
C ALA A 60 3.88 8.39 0.07
N THR A 61 4.06 8.24 -1.25
CA THR A 61 3.07 7.61 -2.12
C THR A 61 2.89 6.14 -1.77
N PHE A 62 3.99 5.41 -1.54
CA PHE A 62 3.94 4.01 -1.12
C PHE A 62 3.21 3.84 0.22
N GLU A 63 3.57 4.64 1.23
CA GLU A 63 2.95 4.61 2.55
C GLU A 63 1.46 4.93 2.48
N THR A 64 1.07 5.92 1.67
CA THR A 64 -0.33 6.28 1.47
C THR A 64 -1.10 5.12 0.83
N ASN A 65 -0.57 4.50 -0.24
CA ASN A 65 -1.18 3.33 -0.86
C ASN A 65 -1.30 2.15 0.13
N PHE A 66 -0.25 1.91 0.93
CA PHE A 66 -0.24 0.86 1.96
C PHE A 66 -1.31 1.11 3.05
N PHE A 67 -1.42 2.35 3.53
CA PHE A 67 -2.43 2.73 4.52
C PHE A 67 -3.85 2.53 3.97
N VAL A 68 -4.12 2.99 2.75
CA VAL A 68 -5.44 2.83 2.13
C VAL A 68 -5.77 1.36 1.89
N HIS A 69 -4.79 0.57 1.43
CA HIS A 69 -4.94 -0.87 1.21
C HIS A 69 -5.34 -1.61 2.49
N THR A 70 -4.58 -1.41 3.57
CA THR A 70 -4.84 -2.10 4.85
C THR A 70 -6.17 -1.68 5.47
N GLY A 71 -6.59 -0.42 5.27
CA GLY A 71 -7.92 0.05 5.67
C GLY A 71 -9.06 -0.64 4.92
N VAL A 72 -8.93 -0.81 3.60
CA VAL A 72 -9.94 -1.52 2.77
C VAL A 72 -10.04 -3.00 3.15
N GLU A 73 -8.89 -3.67 3.32
CA GLU A 73 -8.85 -5.09 3.73
C GLU A 73 -9.57 -5.30 5.07
N ARG A 74 -9.39 -4.39 6.02
CA ARG A 74 -10.05 -4.44 7.32
C ARG A 74 -11.57 -4.29 7.21
N ILE A 75 -12.07 -3.38 6.37
CA ILE A 75 -13.52 -3.25 6.11
C ILE A 75 -14.06 -4.54 5.49
N GLY A 76 -13.33 -5.14 4.55
CA GLY A 76 -13.70 -6.44 3.96
C GLY A 76 -13.81 -7.55 5.01
N ARG A 77 -12.87 -7.62 5.97
CA ARG A 77 -12.95 -8.61 7.07
C ARG A 77 -14.12 -8.35 8.02
N TYR A 78 -14.45 -7.08 8.29
CA TYR A 78 -15.65 -6.74 9.07
C TYR A 78 -16.92 -7.22 8.36
N ILE A 79 -17.06 -6.93 7.06
CA ILE A 79 -18.17 -7.42 6.24
C ILE A 79 -18.26 -8.95 6.30
N GLN A 80 -17.13 -9.64 6.13
CA GLN A 80 -17.10 -11.09 6.15
C GLN A 80 -17.66 -11.67 7.45
N VAL A 81 -17.21 -11.17 8.61
CA VAL A 81 -17.65 -11.71 9.91
C VAL A 81 -19.10 -11.32 10.23
N PHE A 82 -19.42 -10.03 10.11
CA PHE A 82 -20.70 -9.53 10.59
C PHE A 82 -21.82 -9.77 9.58
N TYR A 83 -21.59 -9.62 8.28
CA TYR A 83 -22.64 -9.72 7.27
C TYR A 83 -22.72 -11.09 6.56
N GLU A 84 -21.62 -11.83 6.42
CA GLU A 84 -21.63 -13.13 5.74
C GLU A 84 -21.70 -14.30 6.74
N GLU A 85 -20.71 -14.42 7.64
CA GLU A 85 -20.62 -15.56 8.57
C GLU A 85 -21.81 -15.60 9.55
N ARG A 86 -22.19 -14.47 10.14
CA ARG A 86 -23.33 -14.40 11.07
C ARG A 86 -24.69 -14.66 10.41
N THR A 87 -24.84 -14.37 9.11
CA THR A 87 -26.08 -14.66 8.37
C THR A 87 -26.13 -16.09 7.84
N GLY A 88 -25.07 -16.89 8.07
CA GLY A 88 -24.99 -18.27 7.65
C GLY A 88 -24.79 -18.46 6.14
N SER A 89 -24.44 -17.39 5.40
CA SER A 89 -24.25 -17.44 3.96
C SER A 89 -22.80 -17.10 3.58
N SER A 90 -22.16 -17.96 2.79
CA SER A 90 -20.84 -17.62 2.23
C SER A 90 -21.01 -16.59 1.13
N GLY A 91 -20.71 -15.34 1.45
CA GLY A 91 -20.78 -14.25 0.47
C GLY A 91 -19.51 -14.13 -0.38
N TRP A 92 -19.45 -13.04 -1.13
CA TRP A 92 -18.35 -12.73 -2.04
C TRP A 92 -17.01 -12.58 -1.29
N GLU A 93 -16.96 -11.96 -0.11
CA GLU A 93 -15.70 -11.72 0.62
C GLU A 93 -15.07 -13.03 1.10
N THR A 94 -15.90 -13.93 1.62
CA THR A 94 -15.49 -15.29 2.01
C THR A 94 -14.99 -16.06 0.79
N THR A 95 -15.72 -16.00 -0.33
CA THR A 95 -15.35 -16.71 -1.57
C THR A 95 -14.03 -16.20 -2.15
N ALA A 96 -13.86 -14.87 -2.24
CA ALA A 96 -12.63 -14.26 -2.75
C ALA A 96 -11.42 -14.59 -1.86
N MET A 97 -11.60 -14.60 -0.54
CA MET A 97 -10.55 -15.01 0.40
C MET A 97 -10.17 -16.49 0.22
N ASN A 98 -11.15 -17.39 0.14
CA ASN A 98 -10.92 -18.81 -0.07
C ASN A 98 -10.20 -19.08 -1.41
N TYR A 99 -10.57 -18.33 -2.45
CA TYR A 99 -9.87 -18.36 -3.74
C TYR A 99 -8.40 -17.98 -3.58
N GLY A 100 -8.10 -16.83 -2.95
CA GLY A 100 -6.73 -16.37 -2.76
C GLY A 100 -5.87 -17.29 -1.88
N ALA A 101 -6.48 -17.96 -0.90
CA ALA A 101 -5.81 -18.95 -0.07
C ALA A 101 -5.50 -20.25 -0.83
N LYS A 102 -6.44 -20.70 -1.67
CA LYS A 102 -6.30 -21.95 -2.45
C LYS A 102 -5.40 -21.78 -3.68
N PHE A 103 -5.41 -20.63 -4.31
CA PHE A 103 -4.65 -20.31 -5.51
C PHE A 103 -3.72 -19.12 -5.23
N PRO A 104 -2.65 -19.33 -4.45
CA PRO A 104 -1.70 -18.27 -4.15
C PRO A 104 -1.02 -17.79 -5.43
N GLY A 105 -1.00 -16.48 -5.63
CA GLY A 105 -0.48 -15.84 -6.82
C GLY A 105 -1.28 -14.60 -7.18
N GLY A 106 -0.85 -13.90 -8.23
CA GLY A 106 -1.49 -12.68 -8.71
C GLY A 106 -0.62 -11.43 -8.57
N LEU A 107 -1.18 -10.30 -9.03
CA LEU A 107 -0.50 -9.02 -8.98
C LEU A 107 -0.32 -8.56 -7.53
N ASP A 108 0.86 -8.01 -7.24
CA ASP A 108 1.17 -7.49 -5.92
C ASP A 108 0.31 -6.24 -5.62
N PRO A 109 -0.60 -6.30 -4.63
CA PRO A 109 -1.52 -5.21 -4.35
C PRO A 109 -0.78 -3.94 -3.92
N LEU A 110 0.45 -4.03 -3.40
CA LEU A 110 1.20 -2.87 -2.96
C LEU A 110 2.02 -2.22 -4.07
N PHE A 111 1.99 -2.76 -5.30
CA PHE A 111 2.83 -2.30 -6.41
C PHE A 111 4.33 -2.30 -6.04
N SER A 112 4.76 -3.22 -5.18
CA SER A 112 6.10 -3.18 -4.56
C SER A 112 7.20 -3.26 -5.59
N ILE A 113 7.01 -4.02 -6.68
CA ILE A 113 8.00 -4.10 -7.75
C ILE A 113 8.16 -2.76 -8.48
N ILE A 114 7.07 -1.99 -8.62
CA ILE A 114 7.09 -0.67 -9.26
C ILE A 114 7.82 0.32 -8.34
N PHE A 115 7.47 0.37 -7.05
CA PHE A 115 8.13 1.25 -6.09
C PHE A 115 9.60 0.89 -5.86
N PHE A 116 9.93 -0.41 -5.83
CA PHE A 116 11.31 -0.88 -5.78
C PHE A 116 12.09 -0.41 -7.01
N SER A 117 11.54 -0.62 -8.21
CA SER A 117 12.19 -0.23 -9.46
C SER A 117 12.37 1.29 -9.54
N ALA A 118 11.35 2.08 -9.17
CA ALA A 118 11.44 3.53 -9.09
C ALA A 118 12.50 3.99 -8.08
N GLY A 119 12.58 3.34 -6.92
CA GLY A 119 13.62 3.58 -5.92
C GLY A 119 15.03 3.28 -6.45
N VAL A 120 15.22 2.17 -7.19
CA VAL A 120 16.50 1.85 -7.84
C VAL A 120 16.86 2.91 -8.87
N VAL A 121 15.93 3.29 -9.75
CA VAL A 121 16.16 4.35 -10.74
C VAL A 121 16.53 5.67 -10.06
N ASN A 122 15.81 6.04 -9.00
CA ASN A 122 16.09 7.25 -8.22
C ASN A 122 17.52 7.24 -7.63
N PHE A 123 17.94 6.11 -7.07
CA PHE A 123 19.30 5.95 -6.53
C PHE A 123 20.38 5.96 -7.62
N LEU A 124 20.14 5.32 -8.76
CA LEU A 124 21.10 5.33 -9.87
C LEU A 124 21.29 6.75 -10.42
N SER A 125 20.22 7.53 -10.55
CA SER A 125 20.31 8.96 -10.91
C SER A 125 21.15 9.73 -9.89
N ALA A 126 21.02 9.42 -8.60
CA ALA A 126 21.85 10.02 -7.56
C ALA A 126 23.35 9.73 -7.74
N LEU A 127 23.72 8.51 -8.15
CA LEU A 127 25.13 8.16 -8.37
C LEU A 127 25.74 8.91 -9.54
N VAL A 128 24.97 9.14 -10.61
CA VAL A 128 25.43 9.88 -11.79
C VAL A 128 25.63 11.36 -11.47
N VAL A 129 24.71 11.97 -10.72
CA VAL A 129 24.72 13.42 -10.46
C VAL A 129 25.54 13.82 -9.22
N ALA A 130 25.50 13.02 -8.15
CA ALA A 130 26.14 13.34 -6.87
C ALA A 130 27.53 12.71 -6.68
N ALA A 131 28.14 12.17 -7.74
CA ALA A 131 29.47 11.56 -7.74
C ALA A 131 30.57 12.32 -6.96
N PRO A 132 30.63 13.67 -6.93
CA PRO A 132 31.65 14.39 -6.15
C PRO A 132 31.35 14.51 -4.64
N ARG A 133 30.30 13.87 -4.09
CA ARG A 133 29.90 14.00 -2.67
C ARG A 133 29.68 12.63 -2.00
N PRO A 134 30.73 11.93 -1.56
CA PRO A 134 30.62 10.55 -1.04
C PRO A 134 29.72 10.42 0.20
N GLY A 135 29.70 11.42 1.09
CA GLY A 135 28.80 11.41 2.25
C GLY A 135 27.31 11.42 1.87
N TRP A 136 26.96 12.13 0.79
CA TRP A 136 25.59 12.16 0.27
C TRP A 136 25.17 10.84 -0.36
N ILE A 137 26.10 10.16 -1.04
CA ILE A 137 25.86 8.82 -1.58
C ILE A 137 25.55 7.82 -0.44
N ALA A 138 26.30 7.88 0.67
CA ALA A 138 26.07 7.00 1.82
C ALA A 138 24.69 7.23 2.46
N VAL A 139 24.29 8.48 2.66
CA VAL A 139 22.95 8.83 3.18
C VAL A 139 21.85 8.36 2.24
N SER A 140 22.01 8.61 0.93
CA SER A 140 21.07 8.16 -0.09
C SER A 140 20.95 6.64 -0.08
N LEU A 141 22.06 5.91 -0.06
CA LEU A 141 22.06 4.45 -0.02
C LEU A 141 21.33 3.94 1.23
N ALA A 142 21.64 4.48 2.41
CA ALA A 142 20.98 4.10 3.65
C ALA A 142 19.45 4.32 3.58
N ALA A 143 19.01 5.47 3.04
CA ALA A 143 17.59 5.77 2.87
C ALA A 143 16.89 4.76 1.94
N HIS A 144 17.49 4.43 0.80
CA HIS A 144 16.91 3.47 -0.15
C HIS A 144 16.88 2.04 0.41
N LEU A 145 17.91 1.63 1.15
CA LEU A 145 17.91 0.34 1.85
C LEU A 145 16.79 0.28 2.90
N ALA A 146 16.61 1.35 3.69
CA ALA A 146 15.53 1.45 4.66
C ALA A 146 14.15 1.39 4.00
N PHE A 147 13.97 2.07 2.86
CA PHE A 147 12.73 2.02 2.09
C PHE A 147 12.45 0.63 1.49
N ASN A 148 13.46 -0.03 0.93
CA ASN A 148 13.31 -1.40 0.43
C ASN A 148 12.95 -2.38 1.56
N TYR A 149 13.59 -2.25 2.71
CA TYR A 149 13.21 -3.01 3.91
C TYR A 149 11.76 -2.72 4.31
N ARG A 150 11.34 -1.45 4.30
CA ARG A 150 9.97 -1.03 4.61
C ARG A 150 8.94 -1.65 3.65
N ILE A 151 9.25 -1.72 2.35
CA ILE A 151 8.42 -2.39 1.34
C ILE A 151 8.25 -3.87 1.68
N VAL A 152 9.34 -4.58 1.96
CA VAL A 152 9.29 -6.01 2.33
C VAL A 152 8.45 -6.22 3.58
N ARG A 153 8.64 -5.39 4.62
CA ARG A 153 7.85 -5.45 5.86
C ARG A 153 6.37 -5.13 5.61
N ALA A 154 6.05 -4.21 4.69
CA ALA A 154 4.67 -3.91 4.31
C ALA A 154 3.97 -5.14 3.72
N ARG A 155 4.65 -5.83 2.79
CA ARG A 155 4.11 -7.03 2.13
C ARG A 155 3.86 -8.16 3.13
N GLN A 156 4.84 -8.42 3.98
CA GLN A 156 4.72 -9.43 5.04
C GLN A 156 3.58 -9.09 6.01
N SER A 157 3.50 -7.83 6.44
CA SER A 157 2.44 -7.35 7.33
C SER A 157 1.05 -7.47 6.70
N SER A 158 0.88 -7.04 5.45
CA SER A 158 -0.38 -7.16 4.71
C SER A 158 -0.85 -8.61 4.58
N ALA A 159 0.07 -9.55 4.30
CA ALA A 159 -0.25 -10.97 4.23
C ALA A 159 -0.72 -11.53 5.59
N ALA A 160 -0.04 -11.17 6.69
CA ALA A 160 -0.39 -11.63 8.03
C ALA A 160 -1.63 -10.93 8.63
N GLN A 161 -1.88 -9.68 8.22
CA GLN A 161 -2.96 -8.85 8.74
C GLN A 161 -4.32 -9.47 8.45
N ARG A 162 -4.52 -10.06 7.28
CA ARG A 162 -5.83 -10.63 6.88
C ARG A 162 -6.35 -11.65 7.89
N ALA A 163 -5.51 -12.61 8.27
CA ALA A 163 -5.85 -13.63 9.26
C ALA A 163 -6.06 -13.03 10.65
N THR A 164 -5.19 -12.09 11.03
CA THR A 164 -5.24 -11.43 12.34
C THR A 164 -6.51 -10.59 12.52
N ASP A 165 -6.87 -9.78 11.53
CA ASP A 165 -8.06 -8.92 11.58
C ASP A 165 -9.33 -9.78 11.58
N LEU A 166 -9.35 -10.88 10.81
CA LEU A 166 -10.47 -11.83 10.80
C LEU A 166 -10.68 -12.48 12.18
N GLU A 167 -9.60 -12.96 12.82
CA GLU A 167 -9.66 -13.52 14.17
C GLU A 167 -10.16 -12.49 15.19
N ARG A 168 -9.65 -11.26 15.13
CA ARG A 168 -10.05 -10.17 16.03
C ARG A 168 -11.53 -9.81 15.86
N PHE A 169 -12.03 -9.72 14.62
CA PHE A 169 -13.45 -9.45 14.39
C PHE A 169 -14.34 -10.58 14.86
N ARG A 170 -13.94 -11.85 14.69
CA ARG A 170 -14.69 -13.00 15.23
C ARG A 170 -14.77 -12.96 16.75
N LYS A 171 -13.68 -12.62 17.46
CA LYS A 171 -13.70 -12.41 18.92
C LYS A 171 -14.70 -11.33 19.31
N LEU A 172 -14.65 -10.16 18.66
CA LEU A 172 -15.60 -9.07 18.88
C LEU A 172 -17.05 -9.45 18.57
N ALA A 173 -17.28 -10.30 17.58
CA ALA A 173 -18.60 -10.81 17.23
C ALA A 173 -19.12 -11.83 18.25
N ASN A 174 -18.27 -12.57 18.95
CA ASN A 174 -18.71 -13.53 19.96
C ASN A 174 -18.96 -12.88 21.33
N GLU A 175 -18.37 -11.72 21.59
CA GLU A 175 -18.59 -10.93 22.81
C GLU A 175 -19.89 -10.10 22.79
N ARG A 176 -20.55 -9.99 21.63
CA ARG A 176 -21.81 -9.24 21.42
C ARG A 176 -23.01 -10.15 21.25
#